data_AF-A0A2V8S876-F1
#
_entry.id   AF-A0A2V8S876-F1
#
_cell.length_a   1.000
_cell.length_b   1.000
_cell.length_c   1.000
_cell.angle_alpha   90.00
_cell.angle_beta   90.00
_cell.angle_gamma   90.00
#
_symmetry.space_group_name_H-M   'P 1'
#
loop_
_entity.id
_entity.type
_entity.pdbx_description
1 polymer ?
#
loop_
_entity_poly.entity_id
_entity_poly.type
_entity_poly.pdbx_seq_one_letter_code
_entity_poly.pdbx_strand_id
1 'polypeptide(L)'
;MRISKSLLLVVSLLVSVAVIAQSDEDAAKQRLERLNALLADSLAEVQNLRLPENRAVFYARIGNLTWPQDEKRARTLFRNAANELIAAQTFAESKRAVNPDNELLQGGNSRQQILNTIATRDAELALELLVSTRPFNIRRALEAGPEKNPKISNFRQNNAYLVQNENYMEQNFYRMAAEQSPERAVKILKDALSKGLTNDTFNQLERLSQKDAVVAAEMASQVVDKLLRSTYMIEEQQNYVDISLTNAVLNYQISRRTDDGRKLKFDDAQIQSLAVHFINAYIADQRVAGAIGQGIVTIAEKLRPSSVEQIKRVNARMYPQNGGSEQDAAYQKLMSNDTPVEQMLAEADKFPMSSRRQIYQTASNRLMGAGNWQAAREVITENFASDDGDYTLTNFDQQLVYNLIGQGKFAEAENVIDGLPVQHRVPLLINLASSVFNRDQKENRTYAVAILGKARQLVSEKPENSNEMGLLMQLIAGYSQLDQAEAIHLFEAVIPKLIELTDAAAVINGFQVNSNVRDGEFIAGNGSPLDQFGGSSYMFATFAKYDLDRTVNLIDVFKRPEIRISLKLQMLDGSELVTALPGGRSIAQLPIITRHHR
;
A
#
# COMPACT_ATOMS: atom_id res chain seq x y z
N MET A 1 54.10 37.68 31.75
CA MET A 1 53.23 37.23 30.63
C MET A 1 52.80 35.79 30.88
N ARG A 2 51.57 35.59 31.36
CA ARG A 2 50.95 34.25 31.56
C ARG A 2 49.91 34.06 30.46
N ILE A 3 50.26 33.29 29.44
CA ILE A 3 49.28 32.85 28.44
C ILE A 3 48.49 31.70 29.07
N SER A 4 47.17 31.88 29.13
CA SER A 4 46.19 31.02 29.78
C SER A 4 46.14 29.63 29.13
N LYS A 5 46.31 28.59 29.96
CA LYS A 5 46.15 27.16 29.59
C LYS A 5 44.70 26.80 29.21
N SER A 6 43.74 27.70 29.35
CA SER A 6 42.33 27.44 29.05
C SER A 6 41.99 27.50 27.55
N LEU A 7 42.87 28.06 26.71
CA LEU A 7 42.63 28.15 25.26
C LEU A 7 42.99 26.86 24.50
N LEU A 8 43.86 26.01 25.04
CA LEU A 8 44.30 24.76 24.39
C LEU A 8 43.28 23.62 24.51
N LEU A 9 42.40 23.65 25.53
CA LEU A 9 41.41 22.59 25.77
C LEU A 9 40.17 22.72 24.88
N VAL A 10 39.83 23.94 24.43
CA VAL A 10 38.67 24.20 23.55
C VAL A 10 38.99 23.87 22.09
N VAL A 11 40.25 24.04 21.66
CA VAL A 11 40.69 23.68 20.30
C VAL A 11 40.77 22.16 20.12
N SER A 12 41.16 21.40 21.16
CA SER A 12 41.23 19.94 21.07
C SER A 12 39.85 19.26 21.00
N LEU A 13 38.80 19.85 21.58
CA LEU A 13 37.44 19.31 21.52
C LEU A 13 36.76 19.56 20.16
N LEU A 14 37.06 20.70 19.51
CA LEU A 14 36.50 21.04 18.20
C LEU A 14 37.15 20.24 17.04
N VAL A 15 38.43 19.87 17.17
CA VAL A 15 39.11 19.02 16.18
C VAL A 15 38.60 17.57 16.23
N SER A 16 38.26 17.04 17.42
CA SER A 16 37.70 15.68 17.54
C SER A 16 36.28 15.55 16.96
N VAL A 17 35.43 16.58 17.07
CA VAL A 17 34.08 16.57 16.47
C VAL A 17 34.14 16.70 14.94
N ALA A 18 35.09 17.47 14.40
CA ALA A 18 35.26 17.61 12.95
C ALA A 18 35.80 16.34 12.26
N VAL A 19 36.69 15.60 12.93
CA VAL A 19 37.27 14.34 12.38
C VAL A 19 36.25 13.19 12.39
N ILE A 20 35.37 13.10 13.39
CA ILE A 20 34.30 12.09 13.45
C ILE A 20 33.18 12.40 12.43
N ALA A 21 32.83 13.68 12.22
CA ALA A 21 31.86 14.07 11.21
C ALA A 21 32.37 13.84 9.76
N GLN A 22 33.68 14.04 9.51
CA GLN A 22 34.29 13.73 8.21
C GLN A 22 34.32 12.23 7.91
N SER A 23 34.57 11.37 8.90
CA SER A 23 34.59 9.91 8.68
C SER A 23 33.21 9.33 8.31
N ASP A 24 32.13 9.90 8.86
CA ASP A 24 30.77 9.45 8.57
C ASP A 24 30.29 9.88 7.17
N GLU A 25 30.68 11.08 6.72
CA GLU A 25 30.38 11.57 5.37
C GLU A 25 31.14 10.78 4.29
N ASP A 26 32.42 10.49 4.52
CA ASP A 26 33.23 9.67 3.62
C ASP A 26 32.71 8.23 3.52
N ALA A 27 32.28 7.63 4.64
CA ALA A 27 31.68 6.30 4.64
C ALA A 27 30.34 6.26 3.88
N ALA A 28 29.49 7.28 4.07
CA ALA A 28 28.22 7.40 3.34
C ALA A 28 28.45 7.56 1.82
N LYS A 29 29.45 8.35 1.43
CA LYS A 29 29.82 8.52 0.02
C LYS A 29 30.37 7.23 -0.60
N GLN A 30 31.28 6.53 0.08
CA GLN A 30 31.79 5.23 -0.38
C GLN A 30 30.66 4.21 -0.52
N ARG A 31 29.72 4.18 0.42
CA ARG A 31 28.54 3.32 0.34
C ARG A 31 27.68 3.67 -0.89
N LEU A 32 27.42 4.94 -1.15
CA LEU A 32 26.66 5.37 -2.34
C LEU A 32 27.38 5.00 -3.65
N GLU A 33 28.70 5.19 -3.71
CA GLU A 33 29.52 4.76 -4.86
C GLU A 33 29.42 3.24 -5.07
N ARG A 34 29.45 2.46 -4.00
CA ARG A 34 29.27 0.99 -4.05
C ARG A 34 27.88 0.60 -4.57
N LEU A 35 26.82 1.26 -4.11
CA LEU A 35 25.45 1.01 -4.59
C LEU A 35 25.29 1.37 -6.07
N ASN A 36 25.89 2.48 -6.50
CA ASN A 36 25.91 2.88 -7.91
C ASN A 36 26.69 1.89 -8.79
N ALA A 37 27.80 1.34 -8.30
CA ALA A 37 28.53 0.27 -8.98
C ALA A 37 27.68 -0.99 -9.15
N LEU A 38 26.98 -1.42 -8.09
CA LEU A 38 26.06 -2.57 -8.14
C LEU A 38 24.91 -2.36 -9.13
N LEU A 39 24.39 -1.13 -9.26
CA LEU A 39 23.38 -0.78 -10.25
C LEU A 39 23.93 -0.87 -11.68
N ALA A 40 25.18 -0.43 -11.90
CA ALA A 40 25.86 -0.53 -13.18
C ALA A 40 26.19 -1.99 -13.56
N ASP A 41 26.63 -2.80 -12.60
CA ASP A 41 26.87 -4.24 -12.78
C ASP A 41 25.57 -4.96 -13.16
N SER A 42 24.47 -4.64 -12.45
CA SER A 42 23.14 -5.19 -12.75
C SER A 42 22.71 -4.83 -14.18
N LEU A 43 22.97 -3.59 -14.63
CA LEU A 43 22.69 -3.16 -16.01
C LEU A 43 23.51 -3.93 -17.05
N ALA A 44 24.76 -4.27 -16.74
CA ALA A 44 25.59 -5.10 -17.62
C ALA A 44 25.07 -6.54 -17.68
N GLU A 45 24.66 -7.12 -16.54
CA GLU A 45 24.08 -8.46 -16.48
C GLU A 45 22.76 -8.58 -17.26
N VAL A 46 21.93 -7.52 -17.29
CA VAL A 46 20.65 -7.50 -18.04
C VAL A 46 20.83 -7.86 -19.51
N GLN A 47 21.94 -7.46 -20.14
CA GLN A 47 22.20 -7.74 -21.56
C GLN A 47 22.36 -9.24 -21.85
N ASN A 48 22.72 -10.04 -20.84
CA ASN A 48 22.93 -11.48 -20.97
C ASN A 48 21.64 -12.30 -20.81
N LEU A 49 20.53 -11.66 -20.44
CA LEU A 49 19.24 -12.32 -20.32
C LEU A 49 18.69 -12.67 -21.70
N ARG A 50 18.12 -13.88 -21.81
CA ARG A 50 17.55 -14.43 -23.03
C ARG A 50 16.23 -13.75 -23.37
N LEU A 51 15.34 -13.59 -22.39
CA LEU A 51 14.01 -13.03 -22.61
C LEU A 51 14.05 -11.50 -22.79
N PRO A 52 13.61 -10.97 -23.95
CA PRO A 52 13.43 -9.52 -24.12
C PRO A 52 12.46 -8.93 -23.09
N GLU A 53 11.46 -9.69 -22.66
CA GLU A 53 10.52 -9.26 -21.61
C GLU A 53 11.24 -8.98 -20.28
N ASN A 54 12.15 -9.85 -19.86
CA ASN A 54 12.93 -9.65 -18.64
C ASN A 54 13.83 -8.43 -18.77
N ARG A 55 14.50 -8.27 -19.92
CA ARG A 55 15.32 -7.08 -20.19
C ARG A 55 14.49 -5.80 -20.09
N ALA A 56 13.27 -5.81 -20.66
CA ALA A 56 12.36 -4.67 -20.59
C ALA A 56 12.01 -4.28 -19.15
N VAL A 57 11.63 -5.26 -18.31
CA VAL A 57 11.30 -5.03 -16.89
C VAL A 57 12.51 -4.47 -16.14
N PHE A 58 13.70 -5.04 -16.32
CA PHE A 58 14.89 -4.59 -15.60
C PHE A 58 15.40 -3.23 -16.08
N TYR A 59 15.35 -2.92 -17.38
CA TYR A 59 15.66 -1.56 -17.85
C TYR A 59 14.74 -0.52 -17.22
N ALA A 60 13.44 -0.82 -17.07
CA ALA A 60 12.50 0.08 -16.41
C ALA A 60 12.83 0.27 -14.92
N ARG A 61 13.12 -0.81 -14.19
CA ARG A 61 13.51 -0.72 -12.77
C ARG A 61 14.82 0.04 -12.57
N ILE A 62 15.85 -0.24 -13.37
CA ILE A 62 17.15 0.45 -13.32
C ILE A 62 16.98 1.92 -13.70
N GLY A 63 16.16 2.23 -14.72
CA GLY A 63 15.80 3.60 -15.08
C GLY A 63 15.18 4.35 -13.91
N ASN A 64 14.23 3.73 -13.20
CA ASN A 64 13.60 4.31 -12.02
C ASN A 64 14.59 4.60 -10.88
N LEU A 65 15.55 3.71 -10.64
CA LEU A 65 16.62 3.88 -9.63
C LEU A 65 17.66 4.94 -10.05
N THR A 66 17.88 5.10 -11.36
CA THR A 66 18.82 6.09 -11.92
C THR A 66 18.24 7.51 -11.92
N TRP A 67 16.91 7.64 -12.01
CA TRP A 67 16.21 8.91 -12.20
C TRP A 67 16.63 10.04 -11.23
N PRO A 68 16.76 9.83 -9.91
CA PRO A 68 17.13 10.90 -8.99
C PRO A 68 18.51 11.50 -9.26
N GLN A 69 19.42 10.74 -9.88
CA GLN A 69 20.81 11.13 -10.12
C GLN A 69 21.03 11.60 -11.56
N ASP A 70 20.41 10.94 -12.54
CA ASP A 70 20.58 11.22 -13.96
C ASP A 70 19.28 10.94 -14.72
N GLU A 71 18.41 11.96 -14.78
CA GLU A 71 17.14 11.92 -15.50
C GLU A 71 17.31 11.56 -16.98
N LYS A 72 18.36 12.07 -17.62
CA LYS A 72 18.60 11.84 -19.06
C LYS A 72 18.93 10.37 -19.32
N ARG A 73 19.82 9.79 -18.52
CA ARG A 73 20.15 8.36 -18.60
C ARG A 73 18.94 7.49 -18.24
N ALA A 74 18.16 7.88 -17.23
CA ALA A 74 16.92 7.19 -16.87
C ALA A 74 15.90 7.17 -18.02
N ARG A 75 15.69 8.31 -18.71
CA ARG A 75 14.85 8.35 -19.92
C ARG A 75 15.37 7.44 -21.03
N THR A 76 16.68 7.37 -21.24
CA THR A 76 17.27 6.42 -22.19
C THR A 76 16.97 4.97 -21.79
N LEU A 77 17.10 4.62 -20.52
CA LEU A 77 16.77 3.28 -20.00
C LEU A 77 15.28 2.96 -20.17
N PHE A 78 14.38 3.91 -19.94
CA PHE A 78 12.95 3.74 -20.19
C PHE A 78 12.64 3.51 -21.68
N ARG A 79 13.32 4.20 -22.59
CA ARG A 79 13.19 3.94 -24.03
C ARG A 79 13.75 2.57 -24.42
N ASN A 80 14.85 2.14 -23.81
CA ASN A 80 15.38 0.78 -23.98
C ASN A 80 14.37 -0.27 -23.49
N ALA A 81 13.71 -0.03 -22.36
CA ALA A 81 12.64 -0.90 -21.86
C ALA A 81 11.49 -1.04 -22.86
N ALA A 82 11.05 0.07 -23.46
CA ALA A 82 10.02 0.04 -24.51
C ALA A 82 10.45 -0.74 -25.76
N ASN A 83 11.70 -0.57 -26.20
CA ASN A 83 12.24 -1.30 -27.36
C ASN A 83 12.29 -2.82 -27.09
N GLU A 84 12.74 -3.23 -25.91
CA GLU A 84 12.76 -4.64 -25.50
C GLU A 84 11.36 -5.23 -25.33
N LEU A 85 10.40 -4.42 -24.87
CA LEU A 85 9.00 -4.82 -24.82
C LEU A 85 8.42 -5.07 -26.22
N ILE A 86 8.74 -4.21 -27.20
CA ILE A 86 8.35 -4.43 -28.60
C ILE A 86 8.98 -5.75 -29.12
N ALA A 87 10.27 -5.98 -28.84
CA ALA A 87 10.93 -7.23 -29.21
C ALA A 87 10.26 -8.46 -28.55
N ALA A 88 9.85 -8.35 -27.29
CA ALA A 88 9.11 -9.40 -26.57
C ALA A 88 7.75 -9.69 -27.23
N GLN A 89 7.02 -8.64 -27.62
CA GLN A 89 5.74 -8.77 -28.33
C GLN A 89 5.91 -9.42 -29.71
N THR A 90 6.92 -9.02 -30.48
CA THR A 90 7.25 -9.65 -31.77
C THR A 90 7.58 -11.14 -31.59
N PHE A 91 8.34 -11.48 -30.55
CA PHE A 91 8.65 -12.87 -30.23
C PHE A 91 7.43 -13.67 -29.78
N ALA A 92 6.52 -13.06 -29.01
CA ALA A 92 5.26 -13.68 -28.65
C ALA A 92 4.37 -13.93 -29.89
N GLU A 93 4.33 -12.99 -30.83
CA GLU A 93 3.55 -13.11 -32.07
C GLU A 93 4.10 -14.25 -32.95
N SER A 94 5.42 -14.44 -33.03
CA SER A 94 6.01 -15.55 -33.79
C SER A 94 5.67 -16.92 -33.19
N LYS A 95 5.42 -16.98 -31.87
CA LYS A 95 4.99 -18.19 -31.14
C LYS A 95 3.47 -18.28 -30.95
N ARG A 96 2.67 -17.41 -31.58
CA ARG A 96 1.22 -17.31 -31.35
C ARG A 96 0.46 -18.61 -31.60
N ALA A 97 0.88 -19.43 -32.56
CA ALA A 97 0.24 -20.72 -32.83
C ALA A 97 0.36 -21.70 -31.64
N VAL A 98 1.46 -21.62 -30.88
CA VAL A 98 1.72 -22.46 -29.71
C VAL A 98 1.06 -21.87 -28.46
N ASN A 99 1.05 -20.53 -28.36
CA ASN A 99 0.49 -19.84 -27.21
C ASN A 99 -0.31 -18.59 -27.62
N PRO A 100 -1.56 -18.76 -28.08
CA PRO A 100 -2.42 -17.65 -28.51
C PRO A 100 -2.85 -16.74 -27.35
N ASP A 101 -2.75 -17.26 -26.12
CA ASP A 101 -3.13 -16.60 -24.87
C ASP A 101 -1.99 -15.83 -24.20
N ASN A 102 -0.83 -15.71 -24.86
CA ASN A 102 0.31 -15.00 -24.30
C ASN A 102 -0.08 -13.56 -23.93
N GLU A 103 0.15 -13.20 -22.67
CA GLU A 103 -0.24 -11.91 -22.11
C GLU A 103 0.41 -10.72 -22.84
N LEU A 104 1.63 -10.88 -23.36
CA LEU A 104 2.33 -9.85 -24.15
C LEU A 104 1.54 -9.47 -25.41
N LEU A 105 0.77 -10.41 -25.97
CA LEU A 105 -0.10 -10.12 -27.09
C LEU A 105 -1.23 -9.20 -26.62
N GLN A 106 -1.83 -9.42 -25.46
CA GLN A 106 -3.01 -8.68 -25.00
C GLN A 106 -2.69 -7.39 -24.21
N GLY A 107 -1.43 -6.95 -24.21
CA GLY A 107 -1.00 -5.81 -23.38
C GLY A 107 -0.95 -6.16 -21.89
N GLY A 108 -0.55 -7.39 -21.60
CA GLY A 108 -0.50 -8.02 -20.29
C GLY A 108 0.47 -7.39 -19.29
N ASN A 109 0.68 -8.08 -18.17
CA ASN A 109 1.12 -7.47 -16.91
C ASN A 109 2.45 -6.72 -17.02
N SER A 110 3.45 -7.29 -17.70
CA SER A 110 4.77 -6.67 -17.85
C SER A 110 4.73 -5.31 -18.55
N ARG A 111 3.91 -5.14 -19.61
CA ARG A 111 3.74 -3.83 -20.28
C ARG A 111 3.14 -2.81 -19.32
N GLN A 112 2.08 -3.19 -18.61
CA GLN A 112 1.41 -2.30 -17.68
C GLN A 112 2.35 -1.90 -16.53
N GLN A 113 3.09 -2.85 -15.97
CA GLN A 113 4.06 -2.60 -14.92
C GLN A 113 5.17 -1.64 -15.37
N ILE A 114 5.76 -1.87 -16.55
CA ILE A 114 6.82 -1.02 -17.12
C ILE A 114 6.28 0.40 -17.31
N LEU A 115 5.15 0.57 -17.98
CA LEU A 115 4.60 1.88 -18.28
C LEU A 115 4.17 2.62 -17.02
N ASN A 116 3.58 1.93 -16.04
CA ASN A 116 3.27 2.53 -14.73
C ASN A 116 4.55 2.98 -14.01
N THR A 117 5.61 2.18 -14.03
CA THR A 117 6.92 2.54 -13.44
C THR A 117 7.45 3.82 -14.07
N ILE A 118 7.44 3.91 -15.41
CA ILE A 118 7.85 5.11 -16.15
C ILE A 118 6.96 6.29 -15.77
N ALA A 119 5.65 6.09 -15.71
CA ALA A 119 4.69 7.15 -15.40
C ALA A 119 4.88 7.76 -14.02
N THR A 120 5.41 7.02 -13.02
CA THR A 120 5.73 7.61 -11.70
C THR A 120 6.81 8.69 -11.76
N ARG A 121 7.63 8.69 -12.81
CA ARG A 121 8.73 9.64 -13.02
C ARG A 121 8.44 10.63 -14.14
N ASP A 122 7.92 10.13 -15.26
CA ASP A 122 7.65 10.89 -16.48
C ASP A 122 6.40 10.33 -17.17
N ALA A 123 5.24 10.83 -16.77
CA ALA A 123 3.96 10.41 -17.34
C ALA A 123 3.76 10.86 -18.80
N GLU A 124 4.48 11.89 -19.26
CA GLU A 124 4.46 12.28 -20.67
C GLU A 124 5.18 11.25 -21.53
N LEU A 125 6.37 10.83 -21.09
CA LEU A 125 7.10 9.75 -21.72
C LEU A 125 6.30 8.44 -21.66
N ALA A 126 5.63 8.15 -20.55
CA ALA A 126 4.77 6.97 -20.44
C ALA A 126 3.61 6.98 -21.45
N LEU A 127 2.99 8.14 -21.72
CA LEU A 127 1.97 8.30 -22.77
C LEU A 127 2.54 8.07 -24.17
N GLU A 128 3.71 8.65 -24.46
CA GLU A 128 4.41 8.42 -25.74
C GLU A 128 4.69 6.93 -25.94
N LEU A 129 5.22 6.28 -24.90
CA LEU A 129 5.59 4.87 -24.92
C LEU A 129 4.38 3.93 -24.88
N LEU A 130 3.25 4.34 -24.30
CA LEU A 130 1.99 3.59 -24.38
C LEU A 130 1.59 3.41 -25.85
N VAL A 131 1.62 4.49 -26.63
CA VAL A 131 1.27 4.44 -28.06
C VAL A 131 2.28 3.62 -28.85
N SER A 132 3.58 3.81 -28.64
CA SER A 132 4.63 3.13 -29.43
C SER A 132 4.73 1.63 -29.14
N THR A 133 4.44 1.20 -27.89
CA THR A 133 4.49 -0.20 -27.46
C THR A 133 3.16 -0.93 -27.59
N ARG A 134 2.18 -0.35 -28.29
CA ARG A 134 0.84 -0.93 -28.40
C ARG A 134 0.86 -2.24 -29.20
N PRO A 135 0.44 -3.36 -28.62
CA PRO A 135 0.37 -4.65 -29.32
C PRO A 135 -0.56 -4.62 -30.55
N PHE A 136 -0.31 -5.53 -31.49
CA PHE A 136 -1.04 -5.59 -32.76
C PHE A 136 -2.56 -5.77 -32.61
N ASN A 137 -3.00 -6.67 -31.74
CA ASN A 137 -4.41 -6.90 -31.45
C ASN A 137 -5.12 -5.68 -30.82
N ILE A 138 -4.45 -4.90 -29.96
CA ILE A 138 -5.01 -3.67 -29.38
C ILE A 138 -5.13 -2.60 -30.47
N ARG A 139 -4.11 -2.43 -31.33
CA ARG A 139 -4.21 -1.52 -32.49
C ARG A 139 -5.39 -1.88 -33.39
N ARG A 140 -5.50 -3.15 -33.76
CA ARG A 140 -6.61 -3.67 -34.56
C ARG A 140 -7.97 -3.45 -33.87
N ALA A 141 -8.05 -3.64 -32.56
CA ALA A 141 -9.28 -3.43 -31.80
C ALA A 141 -9.70 -1.95 -31.77
N LEU A 142 -8.75 -1.02 -31.61
CA LEU A 142 -9.00 0.43 -31.69
C LEU A 142 -9.48 0.85 -33.08
N GLU A 143 -8.91 0.29 -34.14
CA GLU A 143 -9.28 0.57 -35.53
C GLU A 143 -10.66 0.00 -35.91
N ALA A 144 -11.02 -1.16 -35.36
CA ALA A 144 -12.28 -1.84 -35.68
C ALA A 144 -13.54 -1.14 -35.12
N GLY A 145 -13.38 -0.27 -34.11
CA GLY A 145 -14.49 0.40 -33.43
C GLY A 145 -15.31 -0.51 -32.51
N PRO A 146 -16.45 -0.05 -31.98
CA PRO A 146 -17.28 -0.82 -31.05
C PRO A 146 -17.77 -2.13 -31.68
N GLU A 147 -17.69 -3.22 -30.92
CA GLU A 147 -17.99 -4.57 -31.40
C GLU A 147 -19.45 -4.68 -31.90
N LYS A 148 -19.61 -4.93 -33.20
CA LYS A 148 -20.93 -5.06 -33.85
C LYS A 148 -21.57 -6.44 -33.67
N ASN A 149 -20.83 -7.41 -33.10
CA ASN A 149 -21.28 -8.78 -32.93
C ASN A 149 -21.96 -8.95 -31.56
N PRO A 150 -23.26 -9.31 -31.51
CA PRO A 150 -23.99 -9.48 -30.26
C PRO A 150 -23.64 -10.78 -29.50
N LYS A 151 -22.79 -11.65 -30.05
CA LYS A 151 -22.39 -12.91 -29.40
C LYS A 151 -21.22 -12.68 -28.44
N ILE A 152 -21.31 -13.26 -27.24
CA ILE A 152 -20.28 -13.21 -26.21
C ILE A 152 -19.00 -13.88 -26.74
N SER A 153 -17.98 -13.07 -27.08
CA SER A 153 -16.62 -13.55 -27.27
C SER A 153 -16.00 -13.85 -25.90
N ASN A 154 -15.03 -14.76 -25.84
CA ASN A 154 -14.28 -14.94 -24.60
C ASN A 154 -13.64 -13.59 -24.21
N PHE A 155 -13.51 -13.33 -22.92
CA PHE A 155 -13.00 -12.06 -22.39
C PHE A 155 -11.68 -11.59 -23.02
N ARG A 156 -10.88 -12.53 -23.53
CA ARG A 156 -9.56 -12.32 -24.14
C ARG A 156 -9.60 -11.95 -25.63
N GLN A 157 -10.71 -12.21 -26.33
CA GLN A 157 -10.96 -11.81 -27.73
C GLN A 157 -11.95 -10.64 -27.83
N ASN A 158 -12.44 -10.15 -26.69
CA ASN A 158 -13.34 -9.02 -26.62
C ASN A 158 -12.58 -7.72 -26.94
N ASN A 159 -12.76 -7.22 -28.16
CA ASN A 159 -12.14 -5.98 -28.61
C ASN A 159 -12.52 -4.80 -27.72
N ALA A 160 -13.77 -4.77 -27.21
CA ALA A 160 -14.21 -3.71 -26.32
C ALA A 160 -13.43 -3.71 -25.01
N TYR A 161 -13.12 -4.89 -24.45
CA TYR A 161 -12.31 -5.00 -23.24
C TYR A 161 -10.86 -4.54 -23.46
N LEU A 162 -10.23 -4.94 -24.57
CA LEU A 162 -8.86 -4.50 -24.91
C LEU A 162 -8.78 -2.98 -25.09
N VAL A 163 -9.75 -2.39 -25.80
CA VAL A 163 -9.85 -0.94 -26.01
C VAL A 163 -10.10 -0.22 -24.69
N GLN A 164 -10.99 -0.74 -23.85
CA GLN A 164 -11.31 -0.15 -22.55
C GLN A 164 -10.08 -0.11 -21.64
N ASN A 165 -9.31 -1.19 -21.56
CA ASN A 165 -8.09 -1.24 -20.76
C ASN A 165 -7.03 -0.25 -21.25
N GLU A 166 -6.82 -0.18 -22.56
CA GLU A 166 -5.87 0.76 -23.15
C GLU A 166 -6.29 2.21 -22.88
N ASN A 167 -7.57 2.53 -23.05
CA ASN A 167 -8.13 3.85 -22.74
C ASN A 167 -8.00 4.19 -21.24
N TYR A 168 -8.21 3.20 -20.35
CA TYR A 168 -8.05 3.40 -18.91
C TYR A 168 -6.60 3.74 -18.54
N MET A 169 -5.61 3.02 -19.11
CA MET A 169 -4.19 3.34 -18.91
C MET A 169 -3.85 4.73 -19.45
N GLU A 170 -4.32 5.05 -20.65
CA GLU A 170 -4.10 6.37 -21.27
C GLU A 170 -4.67 7.49 -20.38
N GLN A 171 -5.91 7.36 -19.91
CA GLN A 171 -6.54 8.31 -18.99
C GLN A 171 -5.76 8.44 -17.66
N ASN A 172 -5.30 7.32 -17.11
CA ASN A 172 -4.48 7.33 -15.89
C ASN A 172 -3.18 8.12 -16.10
N PHE A 173 -2.46 7.88 -17.21
CA PHE A 173 -1.24 8.61 -17.50
C PHE A 173 -1.49 10.09 -17.85
N TYR A 174 -2.61 10.43 -18.50
CA TYR A 174 -3.00 11.84 -18.67
C TYR A 174 -3.18 12.53 -17.33
N ARG A 175 -3.86 11.88 -16.38
CA ARG A 175 -4.03 12.41 -15.02
C ARG A 175 -2.68 12.57 -14.31
N MET A 176 -1.82 11.54 -14.34
CA MET A 176 -0.48 11.62 -13.75
C MET A 176 0.38 12.71 -14.40
N ALA A 177 0.27 12.91 -15.71
CA ALA A 177 1.00 13.97 -16.42
C ALA A 177 0.51 15.36 -16.00
N ALA A 178 -0.79 15.54 -15.78
CA ALA A 178 -1.32 16.77 -15.19
C ALA A 178 -0.90 16.95 -13.72
N GLU A 179 -0.79 15.86 -12.95
CA GLU A 179 -0.22 15.94 -11.61
C GLU A 179 1.25 16.36 -11.63
N GLN A 180 2.01 15.96 -12.66
CA GLN A 180 3.44 16.24 -12.81
C GLN A 180 3.73 17.62 -13.41
N SER A 181 2.91 18.11 -14.34
CA SER A 181 3.04 19.40 -15.03
C SER A 181 1.85 20.33 -14.73
N PRO A 182 2.09 21.52 -14.13
CA PRO A 182 1.06 22.56 -13.94
C PRO A 182 0.36 22.95 -15.24
N GLU A 183 1.10 23.04 -16.35
CA GLU A 183 0.58 23.42 -17.67
C GLU A 183 -0.46 22.42 -18.16
N ARG A 184 -0.21 21.12 -17.95
CA ARG A 184 -1.19 20.07 -18.29
C ARG A 184 -2.40 20.10 -17.36
N ALA A 185 -2.21 20.30 -16.05
CA ALA A 185 -3.33 20.47 -15.13
C ALA A 185 -4.26 21.61 -15.56
N VAL A 186 -3.68 22.75 -15.97
CA VAL A 186 -4.44 23.89 -16.53
C VAL A 186 -5.20 23.48 -17.79
N LYS A 187 -4.56 22.76 -18.71
CA LYS A 187 -5.21 22.30 -19.94
C LYS A 187 -6.40 21.38 -19.65
N ILE A 188 -6.26 20.43 -18.73
CA ILE A 188 -7.37 19.53 -18.34
C ILE A 188 -8.50 20.32 -17.70
N LEU A 189 -8.20 21.24 -16.78
CA LEU A 189 -9.20 22.09 -16.14
C LEU A 189 -9.93 22.97 -17.17
N LYS A 190 -9.22 23.53 -18.17
CA LYS A 190 -9.84 24.28 -19.28
C LYS A 190 -10.75 23.41 -20.14
N ASP A 191 -10.34 22.17 -20.43
CA ASP A 191 -11.18 21.23 -21.18
C ASP A 191 -12.46 20.90 -20.38
N ALA A 192 -12.35 20.64 -19.08
CA ALA A 192 -13.49 20.42 -18.18
C ALA A 192 -14.42 21.64 -18.12
N LEU A 193 -13.89 22.86 -18.04
CA LEU A 193 -14.72 24.07 -18.09
C LEU A 193 -15.54 24.19 -19.39
N SER A 194 -14.97 23.72 -20.51
CA SER A 194 -15.64 23.74 -21.82
C SER A 194 -16.67 22.61 -22.01
N LYS A 195 -16.35 21.39 -21.58
CA LYS A 195 -17.17 20.18 -21.83
C LYS A 195 -18.14 19.82 -20.71
N GLY A 196 -17.91 20.32 -19.50
CA GLY A 196 -18.64 19.95 -18.30
C GLY A 196 -17.68 19.60 -17.17
N LEU A 197 -18.00 20.07 -15.96
CA LEU A 197 -17.21 19.78 -14.78
C LEU A 197 -17.27 18.28 -14.44
N THR A 198 -16.29 17.79 -13.70
CA THR A 198 -16.21 16.38 -13.29
C THR A 198 -15.97 16.30 -11.78
N ASN A 199 -16.22 15.14 -11.18
CA ASN A 199 -15.91 14.92 -9.76
C ASN A 199 -14.41 15.10 -9.43
N ASP A 200 -13.53 14.96 -10.43
CA ASP A 200 -12.08 15.13 -10.25
C ASP A 200 -11.62 16.60 -10.30
N THR A 201 -12.48 17.53 -10.74
CA THR A 201 -12.11 18.94 -10.94
C THR A 201 -11.57 19.59 -9.66
N PHE A 202 -12.17 19.30 -8.50
CA PHE A 202 -11.69 19.85 -7.21
C PHE A 202 -10.29 19.35 -6.85
N ASN A 203 -10.07 18.04 -6.96
CA ASN A 203 -8.77 17.42 -6.66
C ASN A 203 -7.67 17.95 -7.59
N GLN A 204 -8.00 18.25 -8.84
CA GLN A 204 -7.08 18.87 -9.79
C GLN A 204 -6.70 20.29 -9.38
N LEU A 205 -7.66 21.11 -8.91
CA LEU A 205 -7.38 22.45 -8.38
C LEU A 205 -6.47 22.40 -7.14
N GLU A 206 -6.75 21.48 -6.21
CA GLU A 206 -5.94 21.33 -4.99
C GLU A 206 -4.50 20.96 -5.35
N ARG A 207 -4.30 19.97 -6.23
CA ARG A 207 -2.97 19.54 -6.67
C ARG A 207 -2.25 20.62 -7.46
N LEU A 208 -2.94 21.33 -8.34
CA LEU A 208 -2.38 22.47 -9.07
C LEU A 208 -1.90 23.53 -8.06
N SER A 209 -2.68 23.81 -7.02
CA SER A 209 -2.30 24.81 -6.01
C SER A 209 -1.02 24.47 -5.24
N GLN A 210 -0.70 23.17 -5.12
CA GLN A 210 0.53 22.75 -4.46
C GLN A 210 1.77 23.15 -5.24
N LYS A 211 1.66 23.23 -6.58
CA LYS A 211 2.73 23.54 -7.52
C LYS A 211 2.72 25.00 -7.96
N ASP A 212 1.56 25.52 -8.30
CA ASP A 212 1.33 26.89 -8.75
C ASP A 212 0.02 27.42 -8.15
N ALA A 213 0.15 28.09 -7.01
CA ALA A 213 -0.99 28.63 -6.27
C ALA A 213 -1.71 29.77 -7.02
N VAL A 214 -0.99 30.53 -7.84
CA VAL A 214 -1.56 31.68 -8.57
C VAL A 214 -2.45 31.19 -9.69
N VAL A 215 -1.92 30.27 -10.51
CA VAL A 215 -2.67 29.68 -11.62
C VAL A 215 -3.83 28.82 -11.09
N ALA A 216 -3.64 28.11 -9.97
CA ALA A 216 -4.74 27.40 -9.32
C ALA A 216 -5.87 28.32 -8.86
N ALA A 217 -5.57 29.48 -8.29
CA ALA A 217 -6.57 30.45 -7.86
C ALA A 217 -7.36 31.02 -9.06
N GLU A 218 -6.68 31.29 -10.18
CA GLU A 218 -7.34 31.72 -11.43
C GLU A 218 -8.30 30.63 -11.95
N MET A 219 -7.84 29.38 -12.02
CA MET A 219 -8.70 28.27 -12.45
C MET A 219 -9.84 28.01 -11.48
N ALA A 220 -9.62 28.17 -10.18
CA ALA A 220 -10.63 28.02 -9.14
C ALA A 220 -11.74 29.07 -9.30
N SER A 221 -11.40 30.33 -9.59
CA SER A 221 -12.37 31.38 -9.92
C SER A 221 -13.24 30.98 -11.10
N GLN A 222 -12.64 30.46 -12.19
CA GLN A 222 -13.38 30.04 -13.37
C GLN A 222 -14.33 28.85 -13.08
N VAL A 223 -13.91 27.91 -12.22
CA VAL A 223 -14.76 26.80 -11.78
C VAL A 223 -15.95 27.29 -10.95
N VAL A 224 -15.73 28.23 -10.02
CA VAL A 224 -16.83 28.80 -9.23
C VAL A 224 -17.78 29.60 -10.13
N ASP A 225 -17.27 30.37 -11.09
CA ASP A 225 -18.10 31.08 -12.07
C ASP A 225 -18.97 30.14 -12.91
N LYS A 226 -18.43 28.95 -13.26
CA LYS A 226 -19.20 27.92 -13.96
C LYS A 226 -20.31 27.34 -13.08
N LEU A 227 -20.03 27.03 -11.81
CA LEU A 227 -21.02 26.51 -10.85
C LEU A 227 -22.12 27.53 -10.54
N LEU A 228 -21.77 28.81 -10.45
CA LEU A 228 -22.76 29.89 -10.26
C LEU A 228 -23.73 30.02 -11.43
N ARG A 229 -23.32 29.61 -12.63
CA ARG A 229 -24.15 29.62 -13.85
C ARG A 229 -24.85 28.30 -14.10
N SER A 230 -24.53 27.25 -13.34
CA SER A 230 -25.09 25.93 -13.55
C SER A 230 -26.34 25.68 -12.70
N THR A 231 -27.14 24.73 -13.15
CA THR A 231 -28.30 24.21 -12.44
C THR A 231 -27.95 22.88 -11.79
N TYR A 232 -28.48 22.65 -10.60
CA TYR A 232 -28.35 21.37 -9.89
C TYR A 232 -29.31 20.29 -10.42
N MET A 233 -29.99 20.58 -11.53
CA MET A 233 -30.87 19.66 -12.26
C MET A 233 -30.53 19.68 -13.75
N ILE A 234 -30.36 18.51 -14.36
CA ILE A 234 -30.20 18.30 -15.81
C ILE A 234 -31.26 17.29 -16.24
N GLU A 235 -32.12 17.65 -17.21
CA GLU A 235 -33.12 16.74 -17.79
C GLU A 235 -33.94 15.97 -16.72
N GLU A 236 -34.45 16.72 -15.72
CA GLU A 236 -35.21 16.21 -14.56
C GLU A 236 -34.43 15.33 -13.56
N GLN A 237 -33.15 15.06 -13.81
CA GLN A 237 -32.25 14.36 -12.89
C GLN A 237 -31.39 15.34 -12.09
N GLN A 238 -30.96 14.93 -10.90
CA GLN A 238 -30.02 15.74 -10.11
C GLN A 238 -28.65 15.75 -10.79
N ASN A 239 -28.07 16.94 -10.91
CA ASN A 239 -26.70 17.11 -11.34
C ASN A 239 -25.75 16.84 -10.17
N TYR A 240 -25.54 15.56 -9.88
CA TYR A 240 -24.72 15.11 -8.77
C TYR A 240 -23.28 15.64 -8.82
N VAL A 241 -22.74 15.87 -10.01
CA VAL A 241 -21.38 16.39 -10.18
C VAL A 241 -21.28 17.81 -9.65
N ASP A 242 -22.18 18.71 -10.08
CA ASP A 242 -22.15 20.11 -9.63
C ASP A 242 -22.53 20.24 -8.15
N ILE A 243 -23.44 19.40 -7.65
CA ILE A 243 -23.80 19.33 -6.22
C ILE A 243 -22.58 18.93 -5.39
N SER A 244 -21.92 17.82 -5.76
CA SER A 244 -20.74 17.30 -5.08
C SER A 244 -19.60 18.31 -5.09
N LEU A 245 -19.33 18.91 -6.26
CA LEU A 245 -18.26 19.88 -6.43
C LEU A 245 -18.52 21.19 -5.67
N THR A 246 -19.76 21.69 -5.67
CA THR A 246 -20.16 22.85 -4.85
C THR A 246 -19.93 22.55 -3.37
N ASN A 247 -20.37 21.37 -2.91
CA ASN A 247 -20.20 20.95 -1.52
C ASN A 247 -18.72 20.85 -1.13
N ALA A 248 -17.86 20.31 -2.01
CA ALA A 248 -16.41 20.23 -1.79
C ALA A 248 -15.77 21.62 -1.65
N VAL A 249 -16.09 22.55 -2.55
CA VAL A 249 -15.57 23.93 -2.53
C VAL A 249 -15.97 24.66 -1.24
N LEU A 250 -17.26 24.62 -0.87
CA LEU A 250 -17.77 25.32 0.31
C LEU A 250 -17.20 24.73 1.61
N ASN A 251 -17.17 23.40 1.74
CA ASN A 251 -16.59 22.76 2.93
C ASN A 251 -15.08 22.99 3.04
N TYR A 252 -14.37 23.02 1.92
CA TYR A 252 -12.95 23.36 1.92
C TYR A 252 -12.71 24.76 2.51
N GLN A 253 -13.50 25.76 2.09
CA GLN A 253 -13.40 27.12 2.62
C GLN A 253 -13.76 27.18 4.11
N ILE A 254 -14.85 26.53 4.53
CA ILE A 254 -15.29 26.51 5.94
C ILE A 254 -14.25 25.85 6.84
N SER A 255 -13.55 24.85 6.32
CA SER A 255 -12.53 24.10 7.04
C SER A 255 -11.17 24.82 7.09
N ARG A 256 -11.03 26.04 6.52
CA ARG A 256 -9.78 26.82 6.59
C ARG A 256 -9.60 27.32 8.01
N ARG A 257 -8.60 26.80 8.71
CA ARG A 257 -8.06 27.46 9.92
C ARG A 257 -7.09 28.52 9.46
N THR A 258 -6.96 29.60 10.22
CA THR A 258 -6.14 30.78 9.89
C THR A 258 -4.65 30.52 9.72
N ASP A 259 -4.16 29.26 9.84
CA ASP A 259 -2.75 28.90 9.75
C ASP A 259 -2.51 27.44 9.27
N ASP A 260 -3.25 26.95 8.26
CA ASP A 260 -3.24 25.53 7.87
C ASP A 260 -2.32 25.14 6.68
N GLY A 261 -1.49 26.07 6.19
CA GLY A 261 -0.56 25.77 5.09
C GLY A 261 -1.23 25.42 3.76
N ARG A 262 -2.56 25.57 3.62
CA ARG A 262 -3.26 25.28 2.37
C ARG A 262 -3.02 26.37 1.32
N LYS A 263 -2.61 25.96 0.13
CA LYS A 263 -2.23 26.86 -0.97
C LYS A 263 -3.39 27.23 -1.92
N LEU A 264 -4.44 26.40 -2.04
CA LEU A 264 -5.61 26.72 -2.86
C LEU A 264 -6.43 27.81 -2.18
N LYS A 265 -6.66 28.92 -2.91
CA LYS A 265 -7.44 30.07 -2.48
C LYS A 265 -8.61 30.29 -3.45
N PHE A 266 -9.75 30.65 -2.89
CA PHE A 266 -10.93 31.11 -3.62
C PHE A 266 -11.18 32.58 -3.30
N ASP A 267 -11.85 33.29 -4.20
CA ASP A 267 -12.34 34.64 -3.93
C ASP A 267 -13.54 34.59 -2.96
N ASP A 268 -13.49 35.38 -1.89
CA ASP A 268 -14.49 35.33 -0.82
C ASP A 268 -15.87 35.77 -1.30
N ALA A 269 -15.96 36.73 -2.23
CA ALA A 269 -17.23 37.21 -2.77
C ALA A 269 -17.90 36.16 -3.67
N GLN A 270 -17.10 35.44 -4.47
CA GLN A 270 -17.57 34.29 -5.24
C GLN A 270 -18.06 33.15 -4.34
N ILE A 271 -17.32 32.82 -3.26
CA ILE A 271 -17.75 31.78 -2.31
C ILE A 271 -19.06 32.14 -1.62
N GLN A 272 -19.21 33.40 -1.20
CA GLN A 272 -20.46 33.87 -0.62
C GLN A 272 -21.61 33.68 -1.62
N SER A 273 -21.42 34.11 -2.86
CA SER A 273 -22.42 33.95 -3.92
C SER A 273 -22.77 32.49 -4.17
N LEU A 274 -21.78 31.59 -4.16
CA LEU A 274 -21.96 30.16 -4.36
C LEU A 274 -22.74 29.53 -3.20
N ALA A 275 -22.46 29.92 -1.96
CA ALA A 275 -23.19 29.47 -0.79
C ALA A 275 -24.67 29.90 -0.85
N VAL A 276 -24.95 31.13 -1.31
CA VAL A 276 -26.32 31.61 -1.54
C VAL A 276 -27.04 30.74 -2.56
N HIS A 277 -26.41 30.50 -3.70
CA HIS A 277 -26.96 29.68 -4.78
C HIS A 277 -27.31 28.26 -4.28
N PHE A 278 -26.38 27.62 -3.57
CA PHE A 278 -26.54 26.26 -3.07
C PHE A 278 -27.63 26.13 -1.99
N ILE A 279 -27.67 27.06 -1.03
CA ILE A 279 -28.68 27.07 0.02
C ILE A 279 -30.08 27.35 -0.55
N ASN A 280 -30.19 28.25 -1.52
CA ASN A 280 -31.47 28.54 -2.16
C ASN A 280 -31.98 27.31 -2.92
N ALA A 281 -31.10 26.57 -3.61
CA ALA A 281 -31.48 25.33 -4.28
C ALA A 281 -31.97 24.26 -3.28
N TYR A 282 -31.30 24.11 -2.13
CA TYR A 282 -31.72 23.20 -1.06
C TYR A 282 -33.12 23.51 -0.54
N ILE A 283 -33.43 24.80 -0.35
CA ILE A 283 -34.71 25.24 0.19
C ILE A 283 -35.83 25.13 -0.85
N ALA A 284 -35.53 25.43 -2.11
CA ALA A 284 -36.52 25.56 -3.16
C ALA A 284 -36.96 24.23 -3.79
N ASP A 285 -36.08 23.22 -3.86
CA ASP A 285 -36.38 21.95 -4.53
C ASP A 285 -36.07 20.73 -3.64
N GLN A 286 -37.12 20.00 -3.23
CA GLN A 286 -36.99 18.79 -2.40
C GLN A 286 -36.19 17.68 -3.08
N ARG A 287 -36.20 17.62 -4.42
CA ARG A 287 -35.41 16.63 -5.18
C ARG A 287 -33.93 16.94 -4.98
N VAL A 288 -33.52 18.19 -5.12
CA VAL A 288 -32.12 18.61 -4.90
C VAL A 288 -31.73 18.46 -3.43
N ALA A 289 -32.63 18.80 -2.51
CA ALA A 289 -32.37 18.74 -1.07
C ALA A 289 -31.94 17.34 -0.59
N GLY A 290 -32.59 16.27 -1.09
CA GLY A 290 -32.20 14.90 -0.77
C GLY A 290 -30.76 14.54 -1.18
N ALA A 291 -30.27 15.11 -2.30
CA ALA A 291 -28.91 14.88 -2.78
C ALA A 291 -27.85 15.73 -2.08
N ILE A 292 -28.19 16.95 -1.65
CA ILE A 292 -27.30 17.81 -0.87
C ILE A 292 -27.11 17.26 0.56
N GLY A 293 -28.18 16.72 1.15
CA GLY A 293 -28.15 16.08 2.47
C GLY A 293 -28.01 17.05 3.65
N GLN A 294 -27.84 16.49 4.85
CA GLN A 294 -27.89 17.24 6.13
C GLN A 294 -26.70 18.19 6.34
N GLY A 295 -25.59 18.00 5.63
CA GLY A 295 -24.36 18.80 5.78
C GLY A 295 -24.54 20.29 5.44
N ILE A 296 -25.60 20.65 4.72
CA ILE A 296 -25.94 22.05 4.38
C ILE A 296 -26.16 22.95 5.60
N VAL A 297 -26.54 22.39 6.76
CA VAL A 297 -26.72 23.15 8.00
C VAL A 297 -25.42 23.82 8.41
N THR A 298 -24.30 23.08 8.41
CA THR A 298 -22.99 23.59 8.77
C THR A 298 -22.52 24.67 7.79
N ILE A 299 -22.82 24.51 6.50
CA ILE A 299 -22.53 25.51 5.47
C ILE A 299 -23.30 26.81 5.76
N ALA A 300 -24.59 26.71 6.06
CA ALA A 300 -25.41 27.86 6.40
C ALA A 300 -24.94 28.54 7.69
N GLU A 301 -24.64 27.80 8.76
CA GLU A 301 -24.15 28.38 10.03
C GLU A 301 -22.89 29.23 9.85
N LYS A 302 -22.01 28.85 8.90
CA LYS A 302 -20.72 29.51 8.70
C LYS A 302 -20.74 30.61 7.65
N LEU A 303 -21.48 30.41 6.56
CA LEU A 303 -21.47 31.32 5.42
C LEU A 303 -22.75 32.15 5.31
N ARG A 304 -23.90 31.65 5.81
CA ARG A 304 -25.23 32.28 5.68
C ARG A 304 -26.12 32.06 6.92
N PRO A 305 -25.76 32.58 8.12
CA PRO A 305 -26.42 32.21 9.38
C PRO A 305 -27.93 32.49 9.40
N SER A 306 -28.39 33.48 8.64
CA SER A 306 -29.80 33.85 8.52
C SER A 306 -30.68 32.75 7.88
N SER A 307 -30.10 31.74 7.22
CA SER A 307 -30.84 30.66 6.54
C SER A 307 -31.01 29.37 7.39
N VAL A 308 -30.36 29.27 8.55
CA VAL A 308 -30.28 28.03 9.36
C VAL A 308 -31.65 27.52 9.79
N GLU A 309 -32.52 28.39 10.30
CA GLU A 309 -33.86 28.01 10.77
C GLU A 309 -34.76 27.51 9.65
N GLN A 310 -34.57 28.01 8.42
CA GLN A 310 -35.32 27.54 7.26
C GLN A 310 -34.88 26.13 6.84
N ILE A 311 -33.57 25.85 6.88
CA ILE A 311 -33.00 24.54 6.56
C ILE A 311 -33.44 23.46 7.55
N LYS A 312 -33.40 23.73 8.86
CA LYS A 312 -33.81 22.75 9.89
C LYS A 312 -35.25 22.26 9.71
N ARG A 313 -36.16 23.15 9.29
CA ARG A 313 -37.55 22.78 9.00
C ARG A 313 -37.68 21.82 7.81
N VAL A 314 -36.82 21.95 6.81
CA VAL A 314 -36.79 21.04 5.65
C VAL A 314 -36.28 19.66 6.10
N ASN A 315 -35.25 19.60 6.93
CA ASN A 315 -34.64 18.34 7.40
C ASN A 315 -35.59 17.47 8.23
N ALA A 316 -36.32 18.10 9.16
CA ALA A 316 -37.27 17.40 10.02
C ALA A 316 -38.42 16.73 9.23
N ARG A 317 -38.73 17.21 8.03
CA ARG A 317 -39.73 16.61 7.14
C ARG A 317 -39.19 15.40 6.36
N MET A 318 -37.87 15.27 6.22
CA MET A 318 -37.24 14.26 5.37
C MET A 318 -36.82 12.98 6.10
N TYR A 319 -36.53 13.02 7.42
CA TYR A 319 -35.96 11.87 8.15
C TYR A 319 -36.60 11.62 9.54
N PRO A 320 -37.70 10.85 9.63
CA PRO A 320 -38.29 10.43 10.92
C PRO A 320 -37.57 9.20 11.52
N GLN A 321 -37.23 9.20 12.82
CA GLN A 321 -36.53 8.10 13.51
C GLN A 321 -37.48 7.04 14.13
N ASN A 322 -37.09 5.75 14.02
CA ASN A 322 -37.40 4.56 14.88
C ASN A 322 -38.41 3.48 14.41
N GLY A 323 -37.94 2.20 14.38
CA GLY A 323 -38.77 1.00 14.16
C GLY A 323 -38.03 -0.36 14.30
N GLY A 324 -37.49 -0.72 15.48
CA GLY A 324 -36.89 -2.03 15.78
C GLY A 324 -37.71 -2.88 16.78
N SER A 325 -37.45 -4.20 16.87
CA SER A 325 -38.23 -5.15 17.71
C SER A 325 -37.84 -5.17 19.20
N GLU A 326 -38.72 -5.65 20.09
CA GLU A 326 -38.46 -5.72 21.55
C GLU A 326 -37.32 -6.67 21.94
N GLN A 327 -37.13 -7.76 21.19
CA GLN A 327 -36.05 -8.72 21.43
C GLN A 327 -34.68 -8.12 21.10
N ASP A 328 -34.61 -7.25 20.09
CA ASP A 328 -33.40 -6.48 19.77
C ASP A 328 -33.07 -5.49 20.89
N ALA A 329 -34.09 -4.85 21.46
CA ALA A 329 -33.91 -3.94 22.59
C ALA A 329 -33.38 -4.67 23.84
N ALA A 330 -33.89 -5.87 24.13
CA ALA A 330 -33.44 -6.68 25.26
C ALA A 330 -32.00 -7.19 25.07
N TYR A 331 -31.65 -7.65 23.87
CA TYR A 331 -30.28 -8.05 23.54
C TYR A 331 -29.31 -6.86 23.61
N GLN A 332 -29.67 -5.70 23.04
CA GLN A 332 -28.87 -4.48 23.12
C GLN A 332 -28.65 -4.03 24.56
N LYS A 333 -29.68 -4.14 25.41
CA LYS A 333 -29.57 -3.82 26.84
C LYS A 333 -28.58 -4.75 27.55
N LEU A 334 -28.66 -6.06 27.34
CA LEU A 334 -27.76 -7.03 27.98
C LEU A 334 -26.30 -6.86 27.51
N MET A 335 -26.11 -6.52 26.24
CA MET A 335 -24.77 -6.30 25.66
C MET A 335 -24.20 -4.91 25.95
N SER A 336 -24.95 -4.03 26.63
CA SER A 336 -24.48 -2.71 27.05
C SER A 336 -23.33 -2.81 28.06
N ASN A 337 -22.42 -1.84 28.05
CA ASN A 337 -21.25 -1.81 28.95
C ASN A 337 -21.63 -1.69 30.43
N ASP A 338 -22.83 -1.20 30.73
CA ASP A 338 -23.32 -0.99 32.09
C ASP A 338 -23.86 -2.27 32.76
N THR A 339 -24.01 -3.36 32.00
CA THR A 339 -24.54 -4.63 32.52
C THR A 339 -23.43 -5.43 33.23
N PRO A 340 -23.60 -5.79 34.52
CA PRO A 340 -22.65 -6.63 35.24
C PRO A 340 -22.44 -8.00 34.58
N VAL A 341 -21.23 -8.54 34.65
CA VAL A 341 -20.90 -9.83 34.01
C VAL A 341 -21.73 -10.97 34.59
N GLU A 342 -21.96 -10.96 35.91
CA GLU A 342 -22.77 -11.95 36.61
C GLU A 342 -24.21 -11.98 36.06
N GLN A 343 -24.75 -10.80 35.72
CA GLN A 343 -26.07 -10.69 35.09
C GLN A 343 -26.05 -11.20 33.64
N MET A 344 -24.99 -10.91 32.88
CA MET A 344 -24.84 -11.45 31.52
C MET A 344 -24.85 -12.98 31.53
N LEU A 345 -24.12 -13.60 32.46
CA LEU A 345 -24.04 -15.05 32.60
C LEU A 345 -25.37 -15.64 33.07
N ALA A 346 -26.02 -15.03 34.06
CA ALA A 346 -27.30 -15.52 34.60
C ALA A 346 -28.47 -15.43 33.61
N GLU A 347 -28.42 -14.48 32.66
CA GLU A 347 -29.50 -14.27 31.69
C GLU A 347 -29.23 -14.89 30.32
N ALA A 348 -28.02 -15.40 30.07
CA ALA A 348 -27.61 -15.94 28.78
C ALA A 348 -28.57 -17.02 28.25
N ASP A 349 -29.00 -17.96 29.10
CA ASP A 349 -29.87 -19.07 28.72
C ASP A 349 -31.25 -18.66 28.18
N LYS A 350 -31.68 -17.41 28.42
CA LYS A 350 -32.93 -16.86 27.89
C LYS A 350 -32.86 -16.54 26.39
N PHE A 351 -31.67 -16.47 25.81
CA PHE A 351 -31.46 -16.11 24.40
C PHE A 351 -31.31 -17.35 23.50
N PRO A 352 -31.47 -17.23 22.17
CA PRO A 352 -31.13 -18.31 21.24
C PRO A 352 -29.64 -18.67 21.30
N MET A 353 -29.30 -19.90 20.89
CA MET A 353 -27.91 -20.41 20.91
C MET A 353 -26.89 -19.50 20.20
N SER A 354 -27.28 -18.87 19.08
CA SER A 354 -26.43 -17.93 18.35
C SER A 354 -26.07 -16.68 19.16
N SER A 355 -27.03 -16.16 19.94
CA SER A 355 -26.82 -15.01 20.83
C SER A 355 -26.11 -15.42 22.13
N ARG A 356 -26.40 -16.61 22.68
CA ARG A 356 -25.73 -17.16 23.88
C ARG A 356 -24.22 -17.21 23.72
N ARG A 357 -23.74 -17.72 22.59
CA ARG A 357 -22.30 -17.80 22.28
C ARG A 357 -21.65 -16.42 22.39
N GLN A 358 -22.28 -15.40 21.80
CA GLN A 358 -21.79 -14.03 21.84
C GLN A 358 -21.82 -13.43 23.26
N ILE A 359 -22.85 -13.74 24.05
CA ILE A 359 -22.97 -13.28 25.44
C ILE A 359 -21.84 -13.88 26.29
N TYR A 360 -21.58 -15.19 26.22
CA TYR A 360 -20.49 -15.84 26.95
C TYR A 360 -19.11 -15.31 26.53
N GLN A 361 -18.90 -15.11 25.23
CA GLN A 361 -17.66 -14.50 24.73
C GLN A 361 -17.48 -13.06 25.23
N THR A 362 -18.53 -12.23 25.21
CA THR A 362 -18.45 -10.86 25.73
C THR A 362 -18.24 -10.84 27.25
N ALA A 363 -18.89 -11.73 28.01
CA ALA A 363 -18.68 -11.88 29.45
C ALA A 363 -17.22 -12.26 29.77
N SER A 364 -16.69 -13.28 29.09
CA SER A 364 -15.28 -13.69 29.21
C SER A 364 -14.33 -12.53 28.86
N ASN A 365 -14.58 -11.80 27.77
CA ASN A 365 -13.77 -10.64 27.39
C ASN A 365 -13.81 -9.50 28.41
N ARG A 366 -14.93 -9.29 29.10
CA ARG A 366 -15.05 -8.30 30.18
C ARG A 366 -14.28 -8.72 31.42
N LEU A 367 -14.40 -9.98 31.83
CA LEU A 367 -13.62 -10.54 32.95
C LEU A 367 -12.12 -10.46 32.66
N MET A 368 -11.73 -10.76 31.43
CA MET A 368 -10.38 -10.55 30.90
C MET A 368 -10.01 -9.06 31.05
N GLY A 369 -10.76 -8.12 30.49
CA GLY A 369 -10.46 -6.68 30.63
C GLY A 369 -10.34 -6.17 32.09
N ALA A 370 -11.03 -6.80 33.03
CA ALA A 370 -10.97 -6.50 34.47
C ALA A 370 -9.79 -7.16 35.21
N GLY A 371 -8.98 -7.98 34.52
CA GLY A 371 -7.85 -8.68 35.12
C GLY A 371 -8.18 -10.03 35.75
N ASN A 372 -9.42 -10.52 35.62
CA ASN A 372 -9.87 -11.79 36.19
C ASN A 372 -9.83 -12.91 35.14
N TRP A 373 -8.62 -13.27 34.73
CA TRP A 373 -8.39 -14.20 33.63
C TRP A 373 -8.83 -15.63 33.95
N GLN A 374 -8.70 -16.06 35.21
CA GLN A 374 -9.14 -17.39 35.65
C GLN A 374 -10.66 -17.55 35.48
N ALA A 375 -11.45 -16.58 35.97
CA ALA A 375 -12.90 -16.61 35.79
C ALA A 375 -13.30 -16.50 34.31
N ALA A 376 -12.59 -15.67 33.54
CA ALA A 376 -12.83 -15.56 32.10
C ALA A 376 -12.61 -16.88 31.35
N ARG A 377 -11.58 -17.65 31.76
CA ARG A 377 -11.25 -18.97 31.21
C ARG A 377 -12.29 -20.02 31.61
N GLU A 378 -12.72 -20.01 32.87
CA GLU A 378 -13.76 -20.89 33.40
C GLU A 378 -15.08 -20.74 32.64
N VAL A 379 -15.51 -19.51 32.34
CA VAL A 379 -16.69 -19.24 31.49
C VAL A 379 -16.60 -19.96 30.14
N ILE A 380 -15.42 -20.02 29.52
CA ILE A 380 -15.24 -20.72 28.24
C ILE A 380 -15.26 -22.23 28.46
N THR A 381 -14.53 -22.73 29.45
CA THR A 381 -14.42 -24.17 29.72
C THR A 381 -15.76 -24.81 30.09
N GLU A 382 -16.63 -24.10 30.82
CA GLU A 382 -17.93 -24.64 31.26
C GLU A 382 -19.03 -24.59 30.19
N ASN A 383 -18.96 -23.64 29.24
CA ASN A 383 -20.07 -23.32 28.35
C ASN A 383 -19.87 -23.75 26.88
N PHE A 384 -18.70 -24.33 26.54
CA PHE A 384 -18.37 -24.77 25.17
C PHE A 384 -18.05 -26.27 25.15
N ALA A 385 -18.53 -26.99 24.13
CA ALA A 385 -18.22 -28.42 23.92
C ALA A 385 -16.72 -28.61 23.57
N SER A 386 -16.13 -29.78 23.82
CA SER A 386 -14.66 -30.03 23.73
C SER A 386 -14.00 -29.48 22.46
N ASP A 387 -14.54 -29.79 21.29
CA ASP A 387 -13.90 -29.45 20.01
C ASP A 387 -14.01 -27.94 19.70
N ASP A 388 -15.16 -27.34 20.02
CA ASP A 388 -15.36 -25.87 19.95
C ASP A 388 -14.59 -25.16 21.08
N GLY A 389 -14.40 -25.84 22.21
CA GLY A 389 -13.78 -25.38 23.44
C GLY A 389 -12.28 -25.23 23.29
N ASP A 390 -11.58 -26.21 22.72
CA ASP A 390 -10.13 -26.17 22.50
C ASP A 390 -9.72 -25.02 21.57
N TYR A 391 -10.49 -24.81 20.49
CA TYR A 391 -10.28 -23.67 19.59
C TYR A 391 -10.57 -22.33 20.28
N THR A 392 -11.69 -22.25 21.02
CA THR A 392 -12.08 -21.03 21.74
C THR A 392 -11.08 -20.69 22.85
N LEU A 393 -10.58 -21.70 23.55
CA LEU A 393 -9.59 -21.57 24.62
C LEU A 393 -8.21 -21.16 24.06
N THR A 394 -7.79 -21.73 22.93
CA THR A 394 -6.56 -21.30 22.25
C THR A 394 -6.64 -19.82 21.84
N ASN A 395 -7.78 -19.38 21.30
CA ASN A 395 -7.99 -17.97 20.97
C ASN A 395 -8.01 -17.07 22.21
N PHE A 396 -8.61 -17.55 23.30
CA PHE A 396 -8.62 -16.85 24.58
C PHE A 396 -7.19 -16.68 25.13
N ASP A 397 -6.40 -17.74 25.16
CA ASP A 397 -5.03 -17.70 25.65
C ASP A 397 -4.16 -16.76 24.78
N GLN A 398 -4.36 -16.73 23.46
CA GLN A 398 -3.70 -15.75 22.58
C GLN A 398 -4.07 -14.30 22.97
N GLN A 399 -5.35 -14.02 23.21
CA GLN A 399 -5.80 -12.68 23.63
C GLN A 399 -5.23 -12.31 25.01
N LEU A 400 -5.18 -13.26 25.94
CA LEU A 400 -4.57 -13.11 27.25
C LEU A 400 -3.08 -12.75 27.10
N VAL A 401 -2.34 -13.43 26.23
CA VAL A 401 -0.93 -13.11 25.93
C VAL A 401 -0.78 -11.67 25.47
N TYR A 402 -1.58 -11.22 24.48
CA TYR A 402 -1.51 -9.83 24.01
C TYR A 402 -1.86 -8.81 25.10
N ASN A 403 -2.83 -9.14 25.96
CA ASN A 403 -3.20 -8.28 27.07
C ASN A 403 -2.08 -8.16 28.11
N LEU A 404 -1.49 -9.29 28.52
CA LEU A 404 -0.37 -9.34 29.45
C LEU A 404 0.85 -8.59 28.90
N ILE A 405 1.13 -8.74 27.60
CA ILE A 405 2.16 -7.97 26.89
C ILE A 405 1.87 -6.46 26.98
N GLY A 406 0.63 -6.02 26.69
CA GLY A 406 0.21 -4.62 26.80
C GLY A 406 0.36 -4.06 28.21
N GLN A 407 0.14 -4.87 29.24
CA GLN A 407 0.36 -4.50 30.65
C GLN A 407 1.85 -4.50 31.06
N GLY A 408 2.74 -5.11 30.27
CA GLY A 408 4.15 -5.31 30.62
C GLY A 408 4.43 -6.52 31.50
N LYS A 409 3.45 -7.42 31.65
CA LYS A 409 3.57 -8.66 32.42
C LYS A 409 4.19 -9.76 31.57
N PHE A 410 5.42 -9.54 31.13
CA PHE A 410 6.08 -10.37 30.12
C PHE A 410 6.31 -11.82 30.56
N ALA A 411 6.71 -12.04 31.82
CA ALA A 411 6.90 -13.38 32.36
C ALA A 411 5.59 -14.18 32.45
N GLU A 412 4.47 -13.51 32.80
CA GLU A 412 3.16 -14.15 32.80
C GLU A 412 2.72 -14.49 31.37
N ALA A 413 2.93 -13.58 30.42
CA ALA A 413 2.66 -13.84 29.00
C ALA A 413 3.45 -15.04 28.49
N GLU A 414 4.74 -15.11 28.83
CA GLU A 414 5.63 -16.23 28.47
C GLU A 414 5.12 -17.57 29.02
N ASN A 415 4.67 -17.62 30.28
CA ASN A 415 4.10 -18.82 30.88
C ASN A 415 2.82 -19.29 30.17
N VAL A 416 1.94 -18.36 29.75
CA VAL A 416 0.75 -18.70 28.95
C VAL A 416 1.17 -19.26 27.60
N ILE A 417 2.18 -18.66 26.95
CA ILE A 417 2.69 -19.15 25.67
C ILE A 417 3.23 -20.58 25.80
N ASP A 418 3.97 -20.90 26.87
CA ASP A 418 4.55 -22.23 27.04
C ASP A 418 3.51 -23.36 27.14
N GLY A 419 2.25 -23.04 27.49
CA GLY A 419 1.13 -23.97 27.50
C GLY A 419 0.44 -24.20 26.15
N LEU A 420 0.77 -23.42 25.11
CA LEU A 420 0.11 -23.49 23.80
C LEU A 420 0.71 -24.57 22.88
N PRO A 421 -0.02 -25.01 21.84
CA PRO A 421 0.58 -25.83 20.78
C PRO A 421 1.71 -25.12 20.04
N VAL A 422 2.75 -25.86 19.61
CA VAL A 422 3.98 -25.31 18.99
C VAL A 422 3.70 -24.31 17.85
N GLN A 423 2.72 -24.63 17.00
CA GLN A 423 2.30 -23.78 15.88
C GLN A 423 1.85 -22.36 16.29
N HIS A 424 1.34 -22.20 17.51
CA HIS A 424 0.96 -20.90 18.07
C HIS A 424 2.07 -20.27 18.92
N ARG A 425 2.97 -21.10 19.46
CA ARG A 425 4.06 -20.64 20.33
C ARG A 425 5.05 -19.73 19.60
N VAL A 426 5.54 -20.15 18.44
CA VAL A 426 6.61 -19.43 17.73
C VAL A 426 6.19 -17.99 17.39
N PRO A 427 5.04 -17.73 16.75
CA PRO A 427 4.62 -16.35 16.46
C PRO A 427 4.42 -15.49 17.71
N LEU A 428 3.91 -16.08 18.80
CA LEU A 428 3.69 -15.35 20.06
C LEU A 428 5.00 -15.03 20.79
N LEU A 429 5.98 -15.95 20.78
CA LEU A 429 7.31 -15.69 21.33
C LEU A 429 8.02 -14.58 20.55
N ILE A 430 7.91 -14.57 19.22
CA ILE A 430 8.45 -13.48 18.39
C ILE A 430 7.78 -12.15 18.74
N ASN A 431 6.44 -12.13 18.84
CA ASN A 431 5.72 -10.92 19.23
C ASN A 431 6.09 -10.44 20.64
N LEU A 432 6.22 -11.35 21.60
CA LEU A 432 6.64 -11.06 22.97
C LEU A 432 8.04 -10.44 22.97
N ALA A 433 9.00 -11.04 22.26
CA ALA A 433 10.37 -10.51 22.14
C ALA A 433 10.38 -9.08 21.56
N SER A 434 9.65 -8.84 20.47
CA SER A 434 9.53 -7.50 19.89
C SER A 434 8.91 -6.49 20.85
N SER A 435 7.84 -6.86 21.56
CA SER A 435 7.17 -5.98 22.53
C SER A 435 8.04 -5.66 23.75
N VAL A 436 8.75 -6.66 24.28
CA VAL A 436 9.73 -6.53 25.36
C VAL A 436 10.83 -5.53 24.96
N PHE A 437 11.39 -5.69 23.76
CA PHE A 437 12.43 -4.82 23.23
C PHE A 437 11.96 -3.39 22.96
N ASN A 438 10.76 -3.23 22.38
CA ASN A 438 10.23 -1.90 22.08
C ASN A 438 9.85 -1.08 23.32
N ARG A 439 9.63 -1.74 24.47
CA ARG A 439 9.36 -1.05 25.74
C ARG A 439 10.62 -0.38 26.31
N ASP A 440 11.76 -1.07 26.25
CA ASP A 440 13.07 -0.50 26.56
C ASP A 440 14.16 -1.25 25.79
N GLN A 441 14.67 -0.61 24.72
CA GLN A 441 15.62 -1.26 23.82
C GLN A 441 16.99 -1.53 24.47
N LYS A 442 17.37 -0.77 25.50
CA LYS A 442 18.68 -0.91 26.14
C LYS A 442 18.64 -1.96 27.23
N GLU A 443 17.66 -1.89 28.12
CA GLU A 443 17.58 -2.79 29.27
C GLU A 443 17.04 -4.17 28.88
N ASN A 444 16.09 -4.25 27.95
CA ASN A 444 15.39 -5.50 27.67
C ASN A 444 16.00 -6.32 26.53
N ARG A 445 17.07 -5.85 25.87
CA ARG A 445 17.65 -6.53 24.70
C ARG A 445 18.03 -7.97 24.98
N THR A 446 18.75 -8.21 26.07
CA THR A 446 19.20 -9.57 26.44
C THR A 446 18.01 -10.50 26.69
N TYR A 447 16.97 -10.02 27.35
CA TYR A 447 15.77 -10.82 27.62
C TYR A 447 14.97 -11.09 26.34
N ALA A 448 14.78 -10.09 25.47
CA ALA A 448 14.13 -10.28 24.17
C ALA A 448 14.87 -11.29 23.28
N VAL A 449 16.21 -11.24 23.24
CA VAL A 449 17.03 -12.23 22.51
C VAL A 449 16.89 -13.62 23.11
N ALA A 450 16.79 -13.76 24.44
CA ALA A 450 16.55 -15.05 25.08
C ALA A 450 15.17 -15.64 24.71
N ILE A 451 14.13 -14.81 24.61
CA ILE A 451 12.79 -15.22 24.14
C ILE A 451 12.86 -15.72 22.68
N LEU A 452 13.59 -15.03 21.80
CA LEU A 452 13.82 -15.53 20.43
C LEU A 452 14.60 -16.84 20.43
N GLY A 453 15.54 -17.02 21.35
CA GLY A 453 16.25 -18.30 21.55
C GLY A 453 15.30 -19.46 21.87
N LYS A 454 14.25 -19.22 22.69
CA LYS A 454 13.18 -20.21 22.92
C LYS A 454 12.41 -20.52 21.64
N ALA A 455 12.06 -19.51 20.85
CA ALA A 455 11.39 -19.71 19.57
C ALA A 455 12.26 -20.53 18.60
N ARG A 456 13.57 -20.26 18.55
CA ARG A 456 14.53 -21.03 17.74
C ARG A 456 14.57 -22.51 18.08
N GLN A 457 14.49 -22.87 19.35
CA GLN A 457 14.47 -24.28 19.78
C GLN A 457 13.24 -25.06 19.27
N LEU A 458 12.18 -24.36 18.88
CA LEU A 458 10.94 -24.95 18.37
C LEU A 458 10.89 -25.02 16.83
N VAL A 459 11.88 -24.45 16.14
CA VAL A 459 11.87 -24.31 14.68
C VAL A 459 13.04 -25.09 14.07
N SER A 460 12.76 -25.86 13.01
CA SER A 460 13.81 -26.53 12.25
C SER A 460 14.60 -25.52 11.42
N GLU A 461 15.93 -25.57 11.52
CA GLU A 461 16.84 -24.80 10.63
C GLU A 461 16.89 -25.37 9.21
N LYS A 462 16.36 -26.58 9.01
CA LYS A 462 16.24 -27.26 7.71
C LYS A 462 14.76 -27.54 7.45
N PRO A 463 13.98 -26.54 7.03
CA PRO A 463 12.56 -26.70 6.83
C PRO A 463 12.28 -27.72 5.71
N GLU A 464 11.41 -28.69 5.97
CA GLU A 464 11.03 -29.73 5.01
C GLU A 464 9.71 -29.42 4.30
N ASN A 465 8.91 -28.49 4.83
CA ASN A 465 7.63 -28.08 4.28
C ASN A 465 7.40 -26.56 4.40
N SER A 466 6.32 -26.07 3.77
CA SER A 466 5.99 -24.64 3.74
C SER A 466 5.70 -24.04 5.11
N ASN A 467 5.16 -24.82 6.05
CA ASN A 467 4.82 -24.34 7.38
C ASN A 467 6.10 -24.11 8.20
N GLU A 468 7.03 -25.07 8.17
CA GLU A 468 8.34 -24.92 8.81
C GLU A 468 9.15 -23.77 8.22
N MET A 469 9.15 -23.63 6.89
CA MET A 469 9.79 -22.51 6.21
C MET A 469 9.17 -21.18 6.67
N GLY A 470 7.84 -21.10 6.74
CA GLY A 470 7.13 -19.92 7.23
C GLY A 470 7.51 -19.54 8.66
N LEU A 471 7.60 -20.53 9.57
CA LEU A 471 8.01 -20.31 10.96
C LEU A 471 9.47 -19.85 11.06
N LEU A 472 10.39 -20.47 10.30
CA LEU A 472 11.80 -20.06 10.26
C LEU A 472 11.97 -18.64 9.73
N MET A 473 11.23 -18.28 8.70
CA MET A 473 11.29 -16.94 8.11
C MET A 473 10.70 -15.87 9.04
N GLN A 474 9.66 -16.19 9.81
CA GLN A 474 9.16 -15.31 10.88
C GLN A 474 10.22 -15.14 11.99
N LEU A 475 10.90 -16.21 12.38
CA LEU A 475 11.97 -16.16 13.37
C LEU A 475 13.15 -15.29 12.90
N ILE A 476 13.58 -15.48 11.65
CA ILE A 476 14.62 -14.65 11.01
C ILE A 476 14.21 -13.17 11.00
N ALA A 477 12.95 -12.86 10.66
CA ALA A 477 12.44 -11.50 10.72
C ALA A 477 12.44 -10.93 12.15
N GLY A 478 12.10 -11.75 13.15
CA GLY A 478 12.23 -11.39 14.57
C GLY A 478 13.67 -11.04 14.95
N TYR A 479 14.63 -11.91 14.62
CA TYR A 479 16.05 -11.63 14.87
C TYR A 479 16.55 -10.40 14.11
N SER A 480 16.05 -10.09 12.91
CA SER A 480 16.53 -8.96 12.11
C SER A 480 16.41 -7.59 12.80
N GLN A 481 15.54 -7.48 13.82
CA GLN A 481 15.37 -6.27 14.63
C GLN A 481 16.26 -6.26 15.89
N LEU A 482 16.64 -7.44 16.39
CA LEU A 482 17.20 -7.67 17.72
C LEU A 482 18.67 -8.11 17.71
N ASP A 483 19.00 -8.99 16.77
CA ASP A 483 20.32 -9.56 16.52
C ASP A 483 20.48 -9.82 15.01
N GLN A 484 20.99 -8.81 14.30
CA GLN A 484 21.14 -8.85 12.86
C GLN A 484 22.13 -9.93 12.39
N ALA A 485 23.19 -10.18 13.18
CA ALA A 485 24.21 -11.15 12.82
C ALA A 485 23.61 -12.57 12.82
N GLU A 486 22.80 -12.87 13.83
CA GLU A 486 22.07 -14.14 13.92
C GLU A 486 20.99 -14.27 12.85
N ALA A 487 20.25 -13.20 12.56
CA ALA A 487 19.26 -13.19 11.48
C ALA A 487 19.89 -13.53 10.12
N ILE A 488 21.03 -12.91 9.80
CA ILE A 488 21.77 -13.20 8.58
C ILE A 488 22.24 -14.65 8.60
N HIS A 489 22.87 -15.12 9.69
CA HIS A 489 23.36 -16.49 9.78
C HIS A 489 22.26 -17.55 9.57
N LEU A 490 21.09 -17.37 10.19
CA LEU A 490 19.94 -18.26 9.99
C LEU A 490 19.44 -18.21 8.54
N PHE A 491 19.37 -17.03 7.92
CA PHE A 491 18.95 -16.89 6.54
C PHE A 491 19.95 -17.53 5.56
N GLU A 492 21.25 -17.39 5.80
CA GLU A 492 22.31 -18.03 5.01
C GLU A 492 22.17 -19.54 4.96
N ALA A 493 21.83 -20.16 6.10
CA ALA A 493 21.60 -21.60 6.18
C ALA A 493 20.43 -22.08 5.29
N VAL A 494 19.47 -21.19 4.99
CA VAL A 494 18.27 -21.48 4.18
C VAL A 494 18.53 -21.30 2.68
N ILE A 495 19.51 -20.47 2.28
CA ILE A 495 19.81 -20.18 0.87
C ILE A 495 20.00 -21.44 0.00
N PRO A 496 20.76 -22.47 0.42
CA PRO A 496 20.90 -23.70 -0.38
C PRO A 496 19.56 -24.36 -0.70
N LYS A 497 18.62 -24.38 0.26
CA LYS A 497 17.28 -24.96 0.05
C LYS A 497 16.45 -24.12 -0.90
N LEU A 498 16.53 -22.79 -0.80
CA LEU A 498 15.84 -21.89 -1.72
C LEU A 498 16.37 -22.01 -3.15
N ILE A 499 17.69 -22.19 -3.34
CA ILE A 499 18.29 -22.47 -4.65
C ILE A 499 17.75 -23.80 -5.20
N GLU A 500 17.76 -24.87 -4.40
CA GLU A 500 17.22 -26.18 -4.80
C GLU A 500 15.76 -26.09 -5.26
N LEU A 501 14.91 -25.42 -4.46
CA LEU A 501 13.48 -25.27 -4.76
C LEU A 501 13.23 -24.42 -6.01
N THR A 502 13.95 -23.30 -6.15
CA THR A 502 13.79 -22.43 -7.33
C THR A 502 14.31 -23.08 -8.61
N ASP A 503 15.40 -23.84 -8.56
CA ASP A 503 15.90 -24.60 -9.70
C ASP A 503 14.93 -25.72 -10.11
N ALA A 504 14.39 -26.47 -9.14
CA ALA A 504 13.38 -27.49 -9.40
C ALA A 504 12.10 -26.87 -9.98
N ALA A 505 11.64 -25.75 -9.44
CA ALA A 505 10.48 -25.02 -9.93
C ALA A 505 10.69 -24.54 -11.36
N ALA A 506 11.90 -24.12 -11.73
CA ALA A 506 12.18 -23.69 -13.09
C ALA A 506 12.04 -24.84 -14.11
N VAL A 507 12.43 -26.06 -13.73
CA VAL A 507 12.25 -27.25 -14.57
C VAL A 507 10.77 -27.59 -14.74
N ILE A 508 10.02 -27.64 -13.62
CA ILE A 508 8.60 -28.00 -13.63
C ILE A 508 7.78 -26.94 -14.39
N ASN A 509 7.99 -25.66 -14.08
CA ASN A 509 7.28 -24.56 -14.72
C ASN A 509 7.67 -24.44 -16.19
N GLY A 510 8.94 -24.67 -16.55
CA GLY A 510 9.39 -24.63 -17.94
C GLY A 510 8.72 -25.66 -18.86
N PHE A 511 8.17 -26.74 -18.30
CA PHE A 511 7.38 -27.73 -19.06
C PHE A 511 5.95 -27.28 -19.35
N GLN A 512 5.40 -26.39 -18.52
CA GLN A 512 4.01 -25.93 -18.65
C GLN A 512 3.90 -24.75 -19.62
N VAL A 513 2.90 -24.80 -20.51
CA VAL A 513 2.52 -23.63 -21.32
C VAL A 513 1.83 -22.62 -20.39
N ASN A 514 2.19 -21.33 -20.51
CA ASN A 514 1.66 -20.23 -19.67
C ASN A 514 2.04 -20.29 -18.18
N SER A 515 3.24 -20.78 -17.87
CA SER A 515 3.79 -20.69 -16.51
C SER A 515 4.62 -19.42 -16.28
N ASN A 516 5.13 -19.27 -15.06
CA ASN A 516 6.05 -18.22 -14.66
C ASN A 516 7.48 -18.38 -15.22
N VAL A 517 7.74 -19.41 -16.06
CA VAL A 517 9.04 -19.63 -16.70
C VAL A 517 8.86 -19.74 -18.21
N ARG A 518 9.69 -19.01 -18.96
CA ARG A 518 9.68 -19.01 -20.42
C ARG A 518 11.10 -19.07 -20.95
N ASP A 519 11.33 -19.96 -21.93
CA ASP A 519 12.65 -20.16 -22.55
C ASP A 519 13.81 -20.31 -21.55
N GLY A 520 13.52 -20.93 -20.41
CA GLY A 520 14.47 -21.25 -19.34
C GLY A 520 14.67 -20.17 -18.26
N GLU A 521 13.98 -19.04 -18.35
CA GLU A 521 14.07 -17.93 -17.38
C GLU A 521 12.73 -17.69 -16.68
N PHE A 522 12.78 -17.32 -15.40
CA PHE A 522 11.61 -16.77 -14.71
C PHE A 522 11.20 -15.42 -15.30
N ILE A 523 9.89 -15.18 -15.42
CA ILE A 523 9.35 -13.90 -15.87
C ILE A 523 9.48 -12.88 -14.72
N ALA A 524 10.35 -11.88 -14.89
CA ALA A 524 10.67 -10.90 -13.87
C ALA A 524 9.46 -10.05 -13.42
N GLY A 525 8.45 -9.89 -14.28
CA GLY A 525 7.22 -9.16 -13.97
C GLY A 525 6.32 -9.84 -12.93
N ASN A 526 6.51 -11.14 -12.67
CA ASN A 526 5.64 -11.93 -11.78
C ASN A 526 6.14 -11.99 -10.32
N GLY A 527 7.12 -11.16 -9.97
CA GLY A 527 7.72 -11.12 -8.63
C GLY A 527 8.90 -12.09 -8.47
N SER A 528 9.47 -12.15 -7.27
CA SER A 528 10.61 -13.03 -6.99
C SER A 528 10.14 -14.49 -6.83
N PRO A 529 10.75 -15.47 -7.53
CA PRO A 529 10.40 -16.87 -7.35
C PRO A 529 10.72 -17.38 -5.93
N LEU A 530 11.60 -16.70 -5.19
CA LEU A 530 11.91 -17.03 -3.79
C LEU A 530 10.69 -16.89 -2.86
N ASP A 531 9.85 -15.90 -3.12
CA ASP A 531 8.70 -15.60 -2.26
C ASP A 531 7.64 -16.70 -2.32
N GLN A 532 7.57 -17.42 -3.45
CA GLN A 532 6.69 -18.59 -3.62
C GLN A 532 7.07 -19.75 -2.70
N PHE A 533 8.32 -19.79 -2.24
CA PHE A 533 8.87 -20.81 -1.34
C PHE A 533 9.17 -20.25 0.04
N GLY A 534 8.59 -19.10 0.41
CA GLY A 534 8.75 -18.49 1.74
C GLY A 534 10.04 -17.71 1.96
N GLY A 535 11.00 -17.70 1.03
CA GLY A 535 12.35 -17.15 1.22
C GLY A 535 12.48 -15.61 1.34
N SER A 536 11.37 -14.88 1.45
CA SER A 536 11.26 -13.40 1.58
C SER A 536 12.42 -12.60 0.98
N SER A 537 12.29 -12.29 -0.30
CA SER A 537 13.23 -11.48 -1.07
C SER A 537 13.50 -10.08 -0.48
N TYR A 538 12.58 -9.55 0.33
CA TYR A 538 12.76 -8.29 1.05
C TYR A 538 13.87 -8.35 2.13
N MET A 539 14.20 -9.53 2.64
CA MET A 539 15.24 -9.68 3.66
C MET A 539 16.61 -9.21 3.18
N PHE A 540 16.92 -9.36 1.89
CA PHE A 540 18.16 -8.84 1.31
C PHE A 540 18.27 -7.32 1.47
N ALA A 541 17.19 -6.57 1.23
CA ALA A 541 17.19 -5.12 1.44
C ALA A 541 17.39 -4.75 2.93
N THR A 542 16.87 -5.58 3.84
CA THR A 542 17.07 -5.40 5.28
C THR A 542 18.51 -5.67 5.69
N PHE A 543 19.09 -6.78 5.22
CA PHE A 543 20.47 -7.17 5.57
C PHE A 543 21.53 -6.26 4.95
N ALA A 544 21.30 -5.74 3.74
CA ALA A 544 22.23 -4.82 3.10
C ALA A 544 22.42 -3.49 3.85
N LYS A 545 21.46 -3.10 4.72
CA LYS A 545 21.62 -1.95 5.61
C LYS A 545 22.68 -2.18 6.68
N TYR A 546 22.91 -3.43 7.05
CA TYR A 546 23.84 -3.82 8.11
C TYR A 546 25.17 -4.34 7.55
N ASP A 547 25.10 -5.20 6.53
CA ASP A 547 26.28 -5.81 5.89
C ASP A 547 26.03 -5.96 4.38
N LEU A 548 26.39 -4.92 3.63
CA LEU A 548 26.17 -4.85 2.19
C LEU A 548 26.94 -5.95 1.45
N ASP A 549 28.23 -6.12 1.74
CA ASP A 549 29.08 -7.05 0.99
C ASP A 549 28.69 -8.51 1.27
N ARG A 550 28.38 -8.86 2.53
CA ARG A 550 27.86 -10.20 2.85
C ARG A 550 26.54 -10.45 2.13
N THR A 551 25.63 -9.48 2.13
CA THR A 551 24.35 -9.60 1.42
C THR A 551 24.55 -9.80 -0.08
N VAL A 552 25.45 -9.05 -0.71
CA VAL A 552 25.79 -9.21 -2.14
C VAL A 552 26.34 -10.61 -2.41
N ASN A 553 27.23 -11.12 -1.55
CA ASN A 553 27.76 -12.48 -1.68
C ASN A 553 26.65 -13.54 -1.60
N LEU A 554 25.63 -13.35 -0.75
CA LEU A 554 24.46 -14.23 -0.68
C LEU A 554 23.57 -14.15 -1.92
N ILE A 555 23.54 -13.03 -2.61
CA ILE A 555 22.81 -12.92 -3.89
C ILE A 555 23.62 -13.57 -5.02
N ASP A 556 24.95 -13.45 -5.00
CA ASP A 556 25.81 -13.95 -6.09
C ASP A 556 25.90 -15.49 -6.15
N VAL A 557 25.54 -16.22 -5.08
CA VAL A 557 25.45 -17.69 -5.12
C VAL A 557 24.29 -18.20 -5.97
N PHE A 558 23.28 -17.37 -6.29
CA PHE A 558 22.21 -17.75 -7.19
C PHE A 558 22.73 -17.87 -8.63
N LYS A 559 22.60 -19.05 -9.22
CA LYS A 559 23.13 -19.36 -10.57
C LYS A 559 22.34 -18.70 -11.70
N ARG A 560 21.08 -18.35 -11.44
CA ARG A 560 20.15 -17.78 -12.41
C ARG A 560 20.29 -16.26 -12.48
N PRO A 561 20.73 -15.69 -13.63
CA PRO A 561 20.97 -14.25 -13.73
C PRO A 561 19.70 -13.43 -13.48
N GLU A 562 18.53 -13.90 -13.92
CA GLU A 562 17.26 -13.20 -13.71
C GLU A 562 16.88 -13.10 -12.22
N ILE A 563 17.20 -14.11 -11.42
CA ILE A 563 16.97 -14.10 -9.97
C ILE A 563 17.97 -13.15 -9.30
N ARG A 564 19.25 -13.26 -9.67
CA ARG A 564 20.33 -12.43 -9.12
C ARG A 564 20.08 -10.95 -9.36
N ILE A 565 19.78 -10.55 -10.59
CA ILE A 565 19.46 -9.16 -10.94
C ILE A 565 18.23 -8.70 -10.15
N SER A 566 17.16 -9.51 -10.09
CA SER A 566 15.96 -9.14 -9.35
C SER A 566 16.23 -8.86 -7.87
N LEU A 567 17.02 -9.72 -7.21
CA LEU A 567 17.43 -9.56 -5.82
C LEU A 567 18.33 -8.35 -5.61
N LYS A 568 19.32 -8.12 -6.47
CA LYS A 568 20.18 -6.92 -6.43
C LYS A 568 19.32 -5.66 -6.53
N LEU A 569 18.40 -5.59 -7.50
CA LEU A 569 17.54 -4.42 -7.67
C LEU A 569 16.57 -4.22 -6.50
N GLN A 570 16.03 -5.28 -5.92
CA GLN A 570 15.17 -5.19 -4.74
C GLN A 570 15.93 -4.70 -3.50
N MET A 571 17.17 -5.15 -3.33
CA MET A 571 18.09 -4.62 -2.32
C MET A 571 18.32 -3.12 -2.53
N LEU A 572 18.54 -2.68 -3.77
CA LEU A 572 18.75 -1.27 -4.13
C LEU A 572 17.50 -0.41 -3.96
N ASP A 573 16.29 -0.94 -4.22
CA ASP A 573 15.01 -0.23 -4.00
C ASP A 573 14.81 0.17 -2.52
N GLY A 574 15.38 -0.58 -1.58
CA GLY A 574 15.35 -0.29 -0.14
C GLY A 574 16.50 0.57 0.39
N SER A 575 17.38 1.05 -0.50
CA SER A 575 18.62 1.75 -0.17
C SER A 575 18.51 3.28 -0.27
N GLU A 576 19.61 3.94 0.07
CA GLU A 576 19.79 5.38 0.05
C GLU A 576 19.66 5.99 -1.37
N LEU A 577 19.75 5.16 -2.43
CA LEU A 577 19.49 5.57 -3.83
C LEU A 577 18.08 6.14 -4.02
N VAL A 578 17.10 5.67 -3.24
CA VAL A 578 15.69 6.09 -3.38
C VAL A 578 15.35 7.23 -2.43
N THR A 579 15.99 7.31 -1.26
CA THR A 579 15.68 8.31 -0.21
C THR A 579 16.33 9.67 -0.42
N ALA A 580 17.27 9.83 -1.36
CA ALA A 580 17.91 11.10 -1.69
C ALA A 580 16.99 12.14 -2.40
N LEU A 581 15.66 11.95 -2.36
CA LEU A 581 14.69 12.85 -2.98
C LEU A 581 14.17 13.92 -1.99
N PRO A 582 14.15 15.21 -2.35
CA PRO A 582 13.36 16.19 -1.62
C PRO A 582 11.87 15.87 -1.81
N GLY A 583 11.21 15.33 -0.78
CA GLY A 583 9.75 15.12 -0.74
C GLY A 583 9.23 13.71 -1.10
N GLY A 584 10.06 12.67 -1.09
CA GLY A 584 9.67 11.32 -1.53
C GLY A 584 8.76 10.54 -0.56
N ARG A 585 7.53 10.26 -0.98
CA ARG A 585 6.71 9.16 -0.42
C ARG A 585 7.32 7.82 -0.81
N SER A 586 7.39 6.88 0.14
CA SER A 586 7.81 5.49 -0.07
C SER A 586 6.85 4.76 -1.02
N ILE A 587 7.39 4.01 -1.99
CA ILE A 587 6.65 3.23 -3.00
C ILE A 587 5.97 1.97 -2.41
N ALA A 588 6.24 1.64 -1.14
CA ALA A 588 5.64 0.49 -0.45
C ALA A 588 4.11 0.57 -0.21
N GLN A 589 3.41 1.56 -0.79
CA GLN A 589 1.97 1.79 -0.63
C GLN A 589 1.15 1.69 -1.92
N LEU A 590 1.71 1.21 -3.03
CA LEU A 590 0.87 0.82 -4.17
C LEU A 590 0.21 -0.54 -3.86
N PRO A 591 -1.14 -0.65 -3.91
CA PRO A 591 -1.81 -1.91 -3.64
C PRO A 591 -1.40 -2.91 -4.70
N ILE A 592 -0.65 -3.94 -4.29
CA ILE A 592 -0.56 -5.19 -5.04
C ILE A 592 -1.98 -5.74 -5.03
N ILE A 593 -2.70 -5.60 -6.14
CA ILE A 593 -3.97 -6.30 -6.33
C ILE A 593 -3.61 -7.78 -6.51
N THR A 594 -3.45 -8.49 -5.39
CA THR A 594 -3.47 -9.95 -5.39
C THR A 594 -4.85 -10.38 -5.83
N ARG A 595 -4.99 -10.81 -7.10
CA ARG A 595 -6.19 -11.50 -7.56
C ARG A 595 -6.30 -12.81 -6.78
N HIS A 596 -7.19 -12.86 -5.80
CA HIS A 596 -7.69 -14.13 -5.30
C HIS A 596 -8.51 -14.79 -6.42
N HIS A 597 -7.95 -15.82 -7.03
CA HIS A 597 -8.73 -16.77 -7.79
C HIS A 597 -9.61 -17.55 -6.80
N ARG A 598 -10.93 -17.37 -6.91
CA ARG A 598 -11.90 -18.39 -6.50
C ARG A 598 -12.09 -19.38 -7.64
#